data_AF-A0A7S3HWY2-F1
#
_entry.id   AF-A0A7S3HWY2-F1
#
_cell.length_a   1.000
_cell.length_b   1.000
_cell.length_c   1.000
_cell.angle_alpha   90.00
_cell.angle_beta   90.00
_cell.angle_gamma   90.00
#
_symmetry.space_group_name_H-M   'P 1'
#
loop_
_entity.id
_entity.type
_entity.pdbx_description
1 polymer ?
#
loop_
_entity_poly.entity_id
_entity_poly.type
_entity_poly.pdbx_seq_one_letter_code
_entity_poly.pdbx_strand_id
1 'polypeptide(L)'
;TIPGNPMCFVNTEFCRVTGYDLREVQGRNCRFLQGPRTEPASVAVIQDTLRRGVDCHVKITNYRKNGENFQNLLTMRPVHDSNGVYRYCIGVQFEITPNDPKLKNRLAKLDKLIQLLPKTFDVSSRAVGQRFVVDEAEAEKK
;
A
#
# COMPACT_ATOMS: atom_id res chain seq x y z
N THR A 1 -11.86 -13.57 -8.36
CA THR A 1 -11.19 -12.24 -8.42
C THR A 1 -10.61 -11.95 -7.05
N ILE A 2 -9.46 -11.28 -6.89
CA ILE A 2 -9.00 -10.82 -5.56
C ILE A 2 -9.41 -9.35 -5.41
N PRO A 3 -10.47 -9.04 -4.65
CA PRO A 3 -10.87 -7.66 -4.36
C PRO A 3 -9.90 -7.03 -3.35
N GLY A 4 -9.68 -5.73 -3.48
CA GLY A 4 -9.03 -4.91 -2.45
C GLY A 4 -7.58 -4.53 -2.72
N ASN A 5 -7.32 -3.84 -3.83
CA ASN A 5 -6.07 -3.12 -4.10
C ASN A 5 -4.81 -4.00 -4.04
N PRO A 6 -4.61 -4.88 -5.06
CA PRO A 6 -3.43 -5.71 -5.14
C PRO A 6 -2.17 -4.89 -5.47
N MET A 7 -1.02 -5.31 -4.95
CA MET A 7 0.26 -4.73 -5.33
C MET A 7 0.63 -5.14 -6.76
N CYS A 8 0.69 -4.18 -7.68
CA CYS A 8 1.18 -4.40 -9.05
C CYS A 8 2.70 -4.26 -9.17
N PHE A 9 3.34 -3.54 -8.25
CA PHE A 9 4.78 -3.32 -8.20
C PHE A 9 5.27 -3.28 -6.75
N VAL A 10 6.46 -3.84 -6.52
CA VAL A 10 7.24 -3.68 -5.29
C VAL A 10 8.72 -3.57 -5.65
N ASN A 11 9.49 -2.85 -4.86
CA ASN A 11 10.94 -2.79 -5.05
C ASN A 11 11.64 -3.96 -4.33
N THR A 12 12.93 -4.19 -4.62
CA THR A 12 13.73 -5.24 -3.99
C THR A 12 13.86 -5.05 -2.47
N GLU A 13 13.88 -3.80 -2.01
CA GLU A 13 14.01 -3.47 -0.59
C GLU A 13 12.78 -3.89 0.22
N PHE A 14 11.57 -3.81 -0.36
CA PHE A 14 10.35 -4.37 0.23
C PHE A 14 10.52 -5.86 0.53
N CYS A 15 11.00 -6.63 -0.45
CA CYS A 15 11.21 -8.07 -0.31
C CYS A 15 12.25 -8.37 0.78
N ARG A 16 13.36 -7.62 0.76
CA ARG A 16 14.44 -7.76 1.76
C ARG A 16 13.96 -7.51 3.19
N VAL A 17 13.19 -6.43 3.39
CA VAL A 17 12.67 -6.03 4.71
C VAL A 17 11.59 -7.00 5.18
N THR A 18 10.64 -7.37 4.32
CA THR A 18 9.51 -8.20 4.73
C THR A 18 9.82 -9.70 4.75
N GLY A 19 10.89 -10.12 4.08
CA GLY A 19 11.29 -11.52 3.94
C GLY A 19 10.43 -12.33 2.96
N TYR A 20 9.55 -11.67 2.20
CA TYR A 20 8.76 -12.31 1.15
C TYR A 20 9.40 -12.12 -0.22
N ASP A 21 9.31 -13.13 -1.06
CA ASP A 21 9.78 -13.05 -2.44
C ASP A 21 8.81 -12.27 -3.33
N LEU A 22 9.33 -11.70 -4.42
CA LEU A 22 8.52 -10.94 -5.38
C LEU A 22 7.28 -11.72 -5.88
N ARG A 23 7.47 -13.01 -6.17
CA ARG A 23 6.41 -13.91 -6.64
C ARG A 23 5.33 -14.16 -5.59
N GLU A 24 5.68 -14.04 -4.31
CA GLU A 24 4.76 -14.24 -3.20
C GLU A 24 3.93 -13.00 -2.91
N VAL A 25 4.31 -11.82 -3.40
CA VAL A 25 3.70 -10.54 -3.01
C VAL A 25 2.98 -9.86 -4.16
N GLN A 26 3.46 -10.06 -5.40
CA GLN A 26 2.83 -9.50 -6.59
C GLN A 26 1.40 -10.03 -6.74
N GLY A 27 0.44 -9.13 -6.97
CA GLY A 27 -0.97 -9.47 -7.08
C GLY A 27 -1.71 -9.66 -5.75
N ARG A 28 -1.03 -9.56 -4.61
CA ARG A 28 -1.67 -9.63 -3.28
C ARG A 28 -1.85 -8.25 -2.67
N ASN A 29 -2.86 -8.11 -1.83
CA ASN A 29 -3.00 -6.93 -0.99
C ASN A 29 -1.98 -6.96 0.16
N CYS A 30 -1.41 -5.81 0.51
CA CYS A 30 -0.39 -5.67 1.57
C CYS A 30 -0.83 -6.10 2.98
N ARG A 31 -2.12 -6.37 3.23
CA ARG A 31 -2.64 -6.74 4.55
C ARG A 31 -2.00 -7.99 5.15
N PHE A 32 -1.33 -8.82 4.36
CA PHE A 32 -0.59 -9.98 4.89
C PHE A 32 0.57 -9.58 5.83
N LEU A 33 1.01 -8.32 5.80
CA LEU A 33 1.96 -7.77 6.76
C LEU A 33 1.32 -7.42 8.11
N GLN A 34 0.00 -7.51 8.26
CA GLN A 34 -0.70 -7.23 9.51
C GLN A 34 -0.77 -8.48 10.38
N GLY A 35 -0.85 -8.30 11.71
CA GLY A 35 -0.92 -9.39 12.66
C GLY A 35 -1.48 -8.94 14.02
N PRO A 36 -1.32 -9.74 15.09
CA PRO A 36 -2.04 -9.55 16.35
C PRO A 36 -1.84 -8.19 17.04
N ARG A 37 -0.68 -7.56 16.86
CA ARG A 37 -0.36 -6.24 17.46
C ARG A 37 -0.60 -5.07 16.52
N THR A 38 -1.09 -5.31 15.30
CA THR A 38 -1.40 -4.24 14.36
C THR A 38 -2.53 -3.37 14.89
N GLU A 39 -2.34 -2.06 14.86
CA GLU A 39 -3.24 -1.07 15.44
C GLU A 39 -4.50 -0.91 14.57
N PRO A 40 -5.71 -1.24 15.09
CA PRO A 40 -6.94 -1.16 14.29
C PRO A 40 -7.23 0.26 13.78
N ALA A 41 -6.87 1.28 14.57
CA ALA A 41 -7.02 2.69 14.18
C ALA A 41 -6.16 3.02 12.94
N SER A 42 -4.91 2.55 12.88
CA SER A 42 -4.05 2.74 11.72
C SER A 42 -4.60 2.02 10.49
N VAL A 43 -5.16 0.82 10.66
CA VAL A 43 -5.84 0.08 9.57
C VAL A 43 -7.07 0.84 9.06
N ALA A 44 -7.86 1.43 9.95
CA ALA A 44 -9.02 2.23 9.57
C ALA A 44 -8.63 3.46 8.72
N VAL A 45 -7.54 4.16 9.09
CA VAL A 45 -7.00 5.28 8.30
C VAL A 45 -6.54 4.81 6.92
N ILE A 46 -5.84 3.68 6.83
CA ILE A 46 -5.43 3.08 5.54
C ILE A 46 -6.64 2.78 4.66
N GLN A 47 -7.69 2.19 5.24
CA GLN A 47 -8.93 1.90 4.50
C GLN A 47 -9.61 3.19 4.02
N ASP A 48 -9.59 4.25 4.83
CA ASP A 48 -10.15 5.55 4.44
C ASP A 48 -9.39 6.20 3.28
N THR A 49 -8.06 6.17 3.34
CA THR A 49 -7.19 6.58 2.22
C THR A 49 -7.50 5.84 0.93
N LEU A 50 -7.63 4.51 1.01
CA LEU A 50 -7.93 3.69 -0.17
C LEU A 50 -9.34 3.94 -0.72
N ARG A 51 -10.31 4.29 0.14
CA ARG A 51 -11.69 4.57 -0.27
C ARG A 51 -11.86 5.97 -0.87
N ARG A 52 -11.24 6.97 -0.25
CA ARG A 52 -11.44 8.39 -0.58
C ARG A 52 -10.38 8.97 -1.49
N GLY A 53 -9.27 8.26 -1.73
CA GLY A 53 -8.17 8.78 -2.52
C GLY A 53 -7.45 9.95 -1.83
N VAL A 54 -7.36 9.94 -0.50
CA VAL A 54 -6.66 10.96 0.29
C VAL A 54 -5.37 10.43 0.91
N ASP A 55 -4.33 11.26 0.94
CA ASP A 55 -3.03 10.94 1.54
C ASP A 55 -3.16 10.51 3.00
N CYS A 56 -2.31 9.59 3.46
CA CYS A 56 -2.11 9.38 4.89
C CYS A 56 -0.66 9.02 5.24
N HIS A 57 -0.36 9.24 6.52
CA HIS A 57 0.85 8.80 7.20
C HIS A 57 0.45 8.12 8.49
N VAL A 58 0.77 6.85 8.66
CA VAL A 58 0.42 6.08 9.86
C VAL A 58 1.61 5.30 10.37
N LYS A 59 1.77 5.27 11.69
CA LYS A 59 2.63 4.28 12.33
C LYS A 59 1.79 3.01 12.53
N ILE A 60 2.31 1.89 12.04
CA ILE A 60 1.63 0.61 12.09
C ILE A 60 2.63 -0.52 12.39
N THR A 61 2.23 -1.44 13.26
CA THR A 61 2.98 -2.67 13.52
C THR A 61 2.75 -3.65 12.38
N ASN A 62 3.84 -4.04 11.70
CA ASN A 62 3.83 -5.05 10.64
C ASN A 62 4.67 -6.26 11.01
N TYR A 63 4.45 -7.38 10.31
CA TYR A 63 5.07 -8.67 10.53
C TYR A 63 5.81 -9.12 9.28
N ARG A 64 7.06 -9.55 9.46
CA ARG A 64 7.84 -10.20 8.41
C ARG A 64 7.36 -11.64 8.23
N LYS A 65 7.82 -12.30 7.16
CA LYS A 65 7.51 -13.71 6.86
C LYS A 65 7.88 -14.67 7.99
N ASN A 66 8.95 -14.38 8.71
CA ASN A 66 9.40 -15.17 9.87
C ASN A 66 8.59 -14.92 11.15
N GLY A 67 7.59 -14.03 11.13
CA GLY A 67 6.77 -13.67 12.29
C GLY A 67 7.34 -12.56 13.18
N GLU A 68 8.55 -12.06 12.91
CA GLU A 68 9.10 -10.91 13.61
C GLU A 68 8.26 -9.66 13.30
N ASN A 69 7.94 -8.88 14.33
CA ASN A 69 7.27 -7.60 14.14
C ASN A 69 8.26 -6.45 13.98
N PHE A 70 7.86 -5.43 13.23
CA PHE A 70 8.61 -4.18 13.09
C PHE A 70 7.64 -2.99 13.05
N GLN A 71 8.11 -1.83 13.51
CA GLN A 71 7.36 -0.58 13.43
C GLN A 71 7.53 0.03 12.05
N ASN A 72 6.44 0.15 11.30
CA ASN A 72 6.42 0.76 9.98
C ASN A 72 5.74 2.12 10.03
N LEU A 73 6.46 3.17 9.64
CA LEU A 73 5.86 4.44 9.26
C LEU A 73 5.45 4.36 7.78
N LEU A 74 4.18 4.02 7.56
CA LEU A 74 3.59 3.87 6.24
C LEU A 74 3.05 5.22 5.75
N THR A 75 3.51 5.62 4.58
CA THR A 75 2.91 6.71 3.79
C THR A 75 2.15 6.13 2.62
N MET A 76 0.91 6.58 2.41
CA MET A 76 0.11 6.22 1.24
C MET A 76 -0.28 7.47 0.46
N ARG A 77 0.06 7.48 -0.83
CA ARG A 77 -0.15 8.59 -1.78
C ARG A 77 -0.99 8.09 -2.94
N PRO A 78 -2.30 8.40 -2.97
CA PRO A 78 -3.15 8.17 -4.14
C PRO A 78 -2.67 8.99 -5.33
N VAL A 79 -2.73 8.38 -6.52
CA VAL A 79 -2.25 8.95 -7.77
C VAL A 79 -3.37 8.90 -8.80
N HIS A 80 -3.65 10.06 -9.38
CA HIS A 80 -4.73 10.27 -10.34
C HIS A 80 -4.18 10.41 -11.76
N ASP A 81 -4.96 10.03 -12.76
CA ASP A 81 -4.63 10.37 -14.15
C ASP A 81 -4.98 11.83 -14.48
N SER A 82 -4.72 12.25 -15.72
CA SER A 82 -5.03 13.60 -16.21
C SER A 82 -6.52 13.94 -16.23
N ASN A 83 -7.41 12.94 -16.14
CA ASN A 83 -8.86 13.14 -16.01
C ASN A 83 -9.32 13.19 -14.53
N GLY A 84 -8.39 13.14 -13.58
CA GLY A 84 -8.70 13.13 -12.16
C GLY A 84 -9.21 11.78 -11.63
N VAL A 85 -9.07 10.70 -12.41
CA VAL A 85 -9.50 9.36 -11.97
C VAL A 85 -8.41 8.74 -11.09
N TYR A 86 -8.76 8.25 -9.91
CA TYR A 86 -7.85 7.52 -9.02
C TYR A 86 -7.44 6.18 -9.66
N ARG A 87 -6.16 6.01 -9.97
CA ARG A 87 -5.63 4.82 -10.68
C ARG A 87 -4.77 3.94 -9.79
N TYR A 88 -3.86 4.53 -9.02
CA TYR A 88 -2.85 3.81 -8.24
C TYR A 88 -2.63 4.45 -6.89
N CYS A 89 -2.25 3.65 -5.89
CA CYS A 89 -1.77 4.15 -4.61
C CYS A 89 -0.29 3.78 -4.44
N ILE A 90 0.56 4.77 -4.18
CA ILE A 90 1.96 4.53 -3.83
C ILE A 90 2.07 4.37 -2.32
N GLY A 91 2.58 3.23 -1.87
CA GLY A 91 2.93 2.98 -0.48
C GLY A 91 4.43 3.09 -0.26
N VAL A 92 4.86 3.94 0.68
CA VAL A 92 6.25 4.01 1.15
C VAL A 92 6.31 3.50 2.57
N GLN A 93 7.06 2.41 2.79
CA GLN A 93 7.31 1.89 4.13
C GLN A 93 8.63 2.41 4.66
N PHE A 94 8.65 2.70 5.95
CA PHE A 94 9.85 3.13 6.65
C PHE A 94 9.92 2.45 8.00
N GLU A 95 10.90 1.56 8.17
CA GLU A 95 11.11 0.89 9.44
C GLU A 95 11.72 1.84 10.50
N ILE A 96 11.01 1.99 11.62
CA ILE A 96 11.47 2.73 12.78
C ILE A 96 12.17 1.76 13.73
N THR A 97 13.49 1.89 13.84
CA THR A 97 14.29 1.15 14.81
C THR A 97 14.45 2.00 16.09
N PRO A 98 14.12 1.46 17.28
CA PRO A 98 14.38 2.14 18.55
C PRO A 98 15.87 2.50 18.68
N ASN A 99 16.17 3.68 19.22
CA ASN A 99 17.53 4.17 19.47
C ASN A 99 18.44 4.29 18.23
N ASP A 100 17.89 4.33 17.01
CA ASP A 100 18.70 4.59 15.82
C ASP A 100 19.25 6.04 15.84
N PRO A 101 20.59 6.24 15.99
CA PRO A 101 21.18 7.56 16.03
C PRO A 101 21.02 8.33 14.71
N LYS A 102 20.70 7.62 13.61
CA LYS A 102 20.48 8.20 12.28
C LYS A 102 19.00 8.44 11.98
N LEU A 103 18.07 8.14 12.90
CA LEU A 103 16.63 8.24 12.67
C LEU A 103 16.22 9.63 12.16
N LYS A 104 16.73 10.71 12.79
CA LYS A 104 16.45 12.09 12.37
C LYS A 104 16.86 12.35 10.92
N ASN A 105 18.06 11.93 10.53
CA ASN A 105 18.55 12.10 9.16
C ASN A 105 17.79 11.23 8.15
N ARG A 106 17.41 10.01 8.54
CA ARG A 106 16.60 9.11 7.71
C ARG A 106 15.19 9.66 7.50
N LEU A 107 14.55 10.22 8.54
CA LEU A 107 13.25 10.87 8.44
C LEU A 107 13.30 12.11 7.55
N ALA A 108 14.37 12.93 7.63
CA ALA A 108 14.55 14.06 6.73
C ALA A 108 14.69 13.64 5.25
N LYS A 109 15.32 12.48 4.98
CA LYS A 109 15.39 11.91 3.63
C LYS A 109 14.03 11.35 3.18
N LEU A 110 13.29 10.70 4.08
CA LEU A 110 11.94 10.20 3.81
C LEU A 110 11.00 11.34 3.43
N ASP A 111 11.03 12.46 4.16
CA ASP A 111 10.21 13.64 3.87
C ASP A 111 10.48 14.18 2.45
N LYS A 112 11.78 14.34 2.10
CA LYS A 112 12.17 14.70 0.73
C LYS A 112 11.66 13.72 -0.32
N LEU A 113 11.74 12.41 -0.06
CA LEU A 113 11.23 11.39 -0.99
C LEU A 113 9.71 11.51 -1.18
N ILE A 114 8.95 11.69 -0.09
CA ILE A 114 7.50 11.83 -0.11
C ILE A 114 7.08 13.07 -0.92
N GLN A 115 7.83 14.16 -0.84
CA GLN A 115 7.59 15.38 -1.62
C GLN A 115 7.79 15.18 -3.12
N LEU A 116 8.63 14.22 -3.53
CA LEU A 116 8.87 13.87 -4.92
C LEU A 116 7.85 12.88 -5.49
N LEU A 117 6.97 12.30 -4.66
CA LEU A 117 5.96 11.37 -5.15
C LEU A 117 4.90 12.09 -5.99
N PRO A 118 4.58 11.57 -7.19
CA PRO A 118 3.56 12.17 -8.04
C PRO A 118 2.19 12.11 -7.37
N LYS A 119 1.40 13.18 -7.53
CA LYS A 119 -0.04 13.18 -7.24
C LYS A 119 -0.87 12.86 -8.48
N THR A 120 -0.30 13.19 -9.64
CA THR A 120 -0.85 12.93 -10.96
C THR A 120 0.24 12.36 -11.86
N PHE A 121 -0.13 11.57 -12.86
CA PHE A 121 0.76 11.22 -13.96
C PHE A 121 0.08 11.56 -15.29
N ASP A 122 0.88 12.02 -16.25
CA ASP A 122 0.40 12.41 -17.56
C ASP A 122 0.30 11.19 -18.48
N VAL A 123 -0.70 10.35 -18.20
CA VAL A 123 -1.13 9.27 -19.10
C VAL A 123 -2.64 9.36 -19.24
N SER A 124 -3.09 9.74 -20.43
CA SER A 124 -4.50 9.66 -20.82
C SER A 124 -4.88 8.20 -21.06
N SER A 125 -5.18 7.46 -19.99
CA SER A 125 -5.73 6.11 -20.19
C SER A 125 -7.15 6.23 -20.75
N ARG A 126 -7.36 5.77 -21.98
CA ARG A 126 -8.70 5.44 -22.49
C ARG A 126 -9.19 4.19 -21.75
N ALA A 127 -9.64 4.38 -20.52
CA ALA A 127 -10.44 3.39 -19.82
C ALA A 127 -11.73 4.07 -19.39
N VAL A 128 -12.64 4.16 -20.36
CA VAL A 128 -14.08 4.28 -20.14
C VAL A 128 -14.49 3.17 -19.19
N GLY A 129 -15.39 3.48 -18.26
CA GLY A 129 -15.86 2.56 -17.23
C GLY A 129 -16.15 1.16 -17.73
N GLN A 130 -15.31 0.21 -17.32
CA GLN A 130 -15.73 -1.16 -17.17
C GLN A 130 -15.82 -1.41 -15.67
N ARG A 131 -17.05 -1.31 -15.14
CA ARG A 131 -17.39 -2.03 -13.91
C ARG A 131 -16.95 -3.48 -14.14
N PHE A 132 -16.06 -3.98 -13.29
CA PHE A 132 -15.90 -5.43 -13.15
C PHE A 132 -17.20 -5.94 -12.55
N VAL A 133 -18.16 -6.28 -13.40
CA VAL A 133 -19.28 -7.13 -13.02
C VAL A 133 -18.67 -8.52 -12.92
N VAL A 134 -18.55 -9.01 -11.70
CA VAL A 134 -18.38 -10.44 -11.46
C VAL A 134 -19.73 -11.06 -11.80
N ASP A 135 -19.78 -11.85 -12.88
CA ASP A 135 -20.93 -12.69 -13.20
C ASP A 135 -21.14 -13.70 -12.06
N GLU A 136 -22.09 -13.40 -11.17
CA GLU A 136 -22.77 -14.41 -10.34
C GLU A 136 -24.02 -14.83 -11.11
N ALA A 137 -23.90 -15.82 -11.99
CA ALA A 137 -25.04 -16.47 -12.62
C ALA A 137 -24.73 -17.90 -13.06
N GLU A 138 -24.28 -18.75 -12.13
CA GLU A 138 -24.45 -20.21 -12.24
C GLU A 138 -24.68 -20.82 -10.86
N ALA A 139 -25.88 -20.62 -10.29
CA ALA A 139 -26.41 -21.46 -9.22
C ALA A 139 -27.93 -21.27 -9.07
N GLU A 140 -28.71 -21.72 -10.06
CA GLU A 140 -30.07 -22.25 -9.83
C GLU A 140 -30.63 -22.85 -11.12
N LYS A 141 -30.30 -24.12 -11.36
CA LYS A 141 -31.21 -25.05 -12.03
C LYS A 141 -31.49 -26.18 -11.07
N LYS A 142 -32.56 -26.02 -10.29
CA LYS A 142 -33.40 -27.13 -9.85
C LYS A 142 -34.84 -26.67 -9.79
#